data_AF-A0A0L7TCR8-F1
#
_entry.id   AF-A0A0L7TCR8-F1
#
_cell.length_a   1.000
_cell.length_b   1.000
_cell.length_c   1.000
_cell.angle_alpha   90.00
_cell.angle_beta   90.00
_cell.angle_gamma   90.00
#
_symmetry.space_group_name_H-M   'P 1'
#
loop_
_entity.id
_entity.type
_entity.pdbx_description
1 polymer ?
#
loop_
_entity_poly.entity_id
_entity_poly.type
_entity_poly.pdbx_seq_one_letter_code
_entity_poly.pdbx_strand_id
1 'polypeptide(L)'
;MTDHNLRENPASLPHSVWPAEAISQLETAAADSLGISLFELMQRAGGAAFEHLTRRWPDARHWLILCGHGNNGGDGYIVARLAQAVGFEVTL
;
A
#
# COMPACT_ATOMS: atom_id res chain seq x y z
N MET A 1 -8.03 -23.71 -13.27
CA MET A 1 -8.25 -23.48 -14.72
C MET A 1 -9.44 -22.53 -14.82
N THR A 2 -9.16 -21.25 -14.75
CA THR A 2 -10.14 -20.18 -15.04
C THR A 2 -9.51 -19.43 -16.20
N ASP A 3 -10.07 -19.67 -17.38
CA ASP A 3 -9.64 -19.05 -18.62
C ASP A 3 -10.02 -17.57 -18.53
N HIS A 4 -9.03 -16.73 -18.20
CA HIS A 4 -9.10 -15.28 -18.35
C HIS A 4 -9.05 -14.97 -19.84
N ASN A 5 -10.09 -15.39 -20.56
CA ASN A 5 -10.26 -15.14 -21.97
C ASN A 5 -10.28 -13.61 -22.13
N LEU A 6 -9.14 -13.11 -22.61
CA LEU A 6 -8.81 -11.71 -22.82
C LEU A 6 -9.88 -11.10 -23.72
N ARG A 7 -10.93 -10.55 -23.12
CA ARG A 7 -11.69 -9.51 -23.79
C ARG A 7 -10.74 -8.32 -23.84
N GLU A 8 -10.05 -8.17 -24.97
CA GLU A 8 -9.30 -6.97 -25.32
C GLU A 8 -10.28 -5.80 -25.36
N ASN A 9 -10.57 -5.25 -24.18
CA ASN A 9 -11.22 -3.98 -24.05
C ASN A 9 -10.09 -2.95 -24.15
N PRO A 10 -10.00 -2.14 -25.23
CA PRO A 10 -8.95 -1.14 -25.39
C PRO A 10 -9.03 -0.02 -24.34
N ALA A 11 -10.10 0.05 -23.55
CA ALA A 11 -10.22 0.89 -22.36
C ALA A 11 -9.79 0.20 -21.06
N SER A 12 -9.38 -1.08 -21.10
CA SER A 12 -8.84 -1.78 -19.95
C SER A 12 -7.40 -1.36 -19.71
N LEU A 13 -7.00 -1.25 -18.44
CA LEU A 13 -5.62 -0.98 -18.08
C LEU A 13 -4.72 -2.09 -18.68
N PRO A 14 -3.51 -1.77 -19.16
CA PRO A 14 -2.58 -2.73 -19.77
C PRO A 14 -2.06 -3.80 -18.78
N HIS A 15 -2.56 -3.80 -17.54
CA HIS A 15 -2.14 -4.65 -16.45
C HIS A 15 -3.33 -5.41 -15.88
N SER A 16 -3.13 -6.70 -15.65
CA SER A 16 -4.06 -7.55 -14.92
C SER A 16 -4.27 -6.98 -13.52
N VAL A 17 -5.49 -6.58 -13.21
CA VAL A 17 -5.89 -6.28 -11.84
C VAL A 17 -6.03 -7.61 -11.10
N TRP A 18 -5.33 -7.77 -9.98
CA TRP A 18 -5.45 -8.96 -9.15
C TRP A 18 -6.78 -8.96 -8.39
N PRO A 19 -7.46 -10.12 -8.28
CA PRO A 19 -8.58 -10.27 -7.35
C PRO A 19 -8.13 -9.95 -5.92
N ALA A 20 -9.02 -9.35 -5.12
CA ALA A 20 -8.70 -8.97 -3.75
C ALA A 20 -8.25 -10.18 -2.91
N GLU A 21 -8.86 -11.34 -3.15
CA GLU A 21 -8.55 -12.59 -2.45
C GLU A 21 -7.17 -13.14 -2.81
N ALA A 22 -6.66 -12.82 -4.00
CA ALA A 22 -5.34 -13.24 -4.45
C ALA A 22 -4.22 -12.46 -3.74
N ILE A 23 -4.48 -11.21 -3.32
CA ILE A 23 -3.48 -10.34 -2.69
C ILE A 23 -2.89 -10.97 -1.44
N SER A 24 -3.71 -11.55 -0.56
CA SER A 24 -3.21 -12.17 0.67
C SER A 24 -2.23 -13.31 0.40
N GLN A 25 -2.46 -14.12 -0.63
CA GLN A 25 -1.55 -15.21 -1.01
C GLN A 25 -0.24 -14.67 -1.59
N LEU A 26 -0.35 -13.61 -2.41
CA LEU A 26 0.81 -12.94 -3.00
C LEU A 26 1.66 -12.24 -1.96
N GLU A 27 1.06 -11.61 -0.95
CA GLU A 27 1.77 -10.97 0.16
C GLU A 27 2.57 -12.00 0.96
N THR A 28 1.96 -13.14 1.31
CA THR A 28 2.67 -14.24 1.98
C THR A 28 3.81 -14.77 1.12
N ALA A 29 3.56 -15.07 -0.16
CA ALA A 29 4.60 -15.55 -1.06
C ALA A 29 5.75 -14.54 -1.24
N ALA A 30 5.43 -13.24 -1.30
CA ALA A 30 6.43 -12.19 -1.39
C ALA A 30 7.28 -12.10 -0.12
N ALA A 31 6.64 -12.11 1.06
CA ALA A 31 7.33 -12.08 2.35
C ALA A 31 8.27 -13.29 2.51
N ASP A 32 7.77 -14.49 2.19
CA ASP A 32 8.54 -15.73 2.22
C ASP A 32 9.75 -15.68 1.26
N SER A 33 9.55 -15.21 0.02
CA SER A 33 10.61 -15.10 -0.98
C SER A 33 11.73 -14.13 -0.59
N LEU A 34 11.40 -13.15 0.26
CA LEU A 34 12.32 -12.13 0.77
C LEU A 34 12.89 -12.48 2.15
N GLY A 35 12.41 -13.55 2.78
CA GLY A 35 12.80 -13.94 4.13
C GLY A 35 12.42 -12.91 5.20
N ILE A 36 11.30 -12.21 5.01
CA ILE A 36 10.79 -11.19 5.94
C ILE A 36 9.42 -11.56 6.47
N SER A 37 9.01 -10.94 7.57
CA SER A 37 7.65 -11.02 8.06
C SER A 37 6.67 -10.21 7.20
N LEU A 38 5.38 -10.58 7.24
CA LEU A 38 4.30 -9.78 6.65
C LEU A 38 4.27 -8.35 7.22
N PHE A 39 4.63 -8.17 8.50
CA PHE A 39 4.70 -6.85 9.11
C PHE A 39 5.86 -6.00 8.54
N GLU A 40 7.01 -6.60 8.25
CA GLU A 40 8.09 -5.90 7.53
C GLU A 40 7.69 -5.56 6.10
N LEU A 41 6.93 -6.42 5.43
CA LEU A 41 6.39 -6.11 4.10
C LEU A 41 5.44 -4.89 4.16
N MET A 42 4.53 -4.85 5.14
CA MET A 42 3.65 -3.70 5.43
C MET A 42 4.45 -2.43 5.73
N GLN A 43 5.51 -2.52 6.54
CA GLN A 43 6.40 -1.37 6.80
C GLN A 43 7.05 -0.82 5.53
N ARG A 44 7.45 -1.69 4.60
CA ARG A 44 7.98 -1.27 3.30
C ARG A 44 6.90 -0.60 2.44
N ALA A 45 5.69 -1.16 2.41
CA ALA A 45 4.56 -0.58 1.68
C ALA A 45 4.19 0.82 2.21
N GLY A 46 3.98 0.96 3.52
CA GLY A 46 3.73 2.24 4.18
C GLY A 46 4.88 3.24 4.00
N GLY A 47 6.14 2.79 4.07
CA GLY A 47 7.32 3.62 3.81
C GLY A 47 7.35 4.18 2.38
N ALA A 48 7.12 3.32 1.38
CA ALA A 48 7.07 3.73 -0.01
C ALA A 48 5.92 4.72 -0.27
N ALA A 49 4.75 4.50 0.34
CA ALA A 49 3.63 5.43 0.28
C ALA A 49 4.01 6.79 0.89
N PHE A 50 4.56 6.81 2.10
CA PHE A 50 5.03 8.04 2.76
C PHE A 50 6.02 8.84 1.89
N GLU A 51 7.02 8.17 1.32
CA GLU A 51 7.97 8.82 0.41
C GLU A 51 7.29 9.40 -0.85
N HIS A 52 6.32 8.69 -1.41
CA HIS A 52 5.57 9.17 -2.56
C HIS A 52 4.74 10.42 -2.21
N LEU A 53 4.01 10.37 -1.08
CA LEU A 53 3.19 11.47 -0.60
C LEU A 53 4.03 12.73 -0.32
N THR A 54 5.16 12.59 0.37
CA THR A 54 6.06 13.71 0.68
C THR A 54 6.65 14.35 -0.57
N ARG A 55 7.07 13.55 -1.56
CA ARG A 55 7.54 14.08 -2.86
C ARG A 55 6.43 14.78 -3.63
N ARG A 56 5.20 14.27 -3.56
CA ARG A 56 4.07 14.78 -4.33
C ARG A 56 3.46 16.06 -3.74
N TRP A 57 3.55 16.24 -2.42
CA TRP A 57 3.04 17.40 -1.67
C TRP A 57 4.08 17.92 -0.66
N PRO A 58 5.20 18.51 -1.12
CA PRO A 58 6.29 18.95 -0.24
C PRO A 58 5.90 20.11 0.70
N ASP A 59 4.89 20.88 0.33
CA ASP A 59 4.41 22.03 1.11
C ASP A 59 3.32 21.69 2.12
N ALA A 60 2.85 20.43 2.15
CA ALA A 60 1.92 20.01 3.17
C ALA A 60 2.55 20.13 4.57
N ARG A 61 1.73 20.45 5.57
CA ARG A 61 2.14 20.58 6.97
C ARG A 61 1.28 19.75 7.92
N HIS A 62 0.03 19.50 7.54
CA HIS A 62 -0.94 18.71 8.29
C HIS A 62 -1.59 17.66 7.40
N TRP A 63 -1.58 16.40 7.84
CA TRP A 63 -2.18 15.27 7.13
C TRP A 63 -3.33 14.66 7.96
N LEU A 64 -4.48 14.50 7.32
CA LEU A 64 -5.57 13.65 7.82
C LEU A 64 -5.45 12.26 7.21
N ILE A 65 -5.33 11.23 8.04
CA ILE A 65 -5.12 9.85 7.60
C ILE A 65 -6.26 8.98 8.12
N LEU A 66 -7.17 8.59 7.22
CA LEU A 66 -8.35 7.81 7.57
C LEU A 66 -8.07 6.31 7.45
N CYS A 67 -7.76 5.65 8.57
CA CYS A 67 -7.46 4.22 8.60
C CYS A 67 -8.74 3.38 8.77
N GLY A 68 -8.99 2.48 7.82
CA GLY A 68 -9.98 1.41 7.96
C GLY A 68 -9.46 0.22 8.76
N HIS A 69 -10.27 -0.83 8.89
CA HIS A 69 -9.82 -2.10 9.46
C HIS A 69 -8.99 -2.92 8.44
N GLY A 70 -8.06 -3.74 8.93
CA GLY A 70 -7.25 -4.66 8.10
C GLY A 70 -5.88 -4.11 7.71
N ASN A 71 -5.21 -4.79 6.76
CA ASN A 71 -3.81 -4.54 6.41
C ASN A 71 -3.56 -3.11 5.91
N ASN A 72 -4.45 -2.58 5.06
CA ASN A 72 -4.36 -1.20 4.56
C ASN A 72 -4.45 -0.16 5.69
N GLY A 73 -5.20 -0.46 6.77
CA GLY A 73 -5.22 0.37 7.97
C GLY A 73 -3.85 0.41 8.64
N GLY A 74 -3.19 -0.75 8.71
CA GLY A 74 -1.81 -0.89 9.18
C GLY A 74 -0.83 -0.02 8.39
N ASP A 75 -0.91 -0.05 7.05
CA ASP A 75 -0.11 0.84 6.19
C ASP A 75 -0.35 2.32 6.53
N GLY A 76 -1.61 2.72 6.70
CA GLY A 76 -1.99 4.08 7.08
C GLY A 76 -1.39 4.51 8.42
N TYR A 77 -1.39 3.64 9.44
CA TYR A 77 -0.71 3.92 10.71
C TYR A 77 0.80 4.05 10.57
N ILE A 78 1.43 3.28 9.69
CA ILE A 78 2.86 3.40 9.39
C ILE A 78 3.16 4.74 8.73
N VAL A 79 2.35 5.15 7.74
CA VAL A 79 2.44 6.47 7.11
C VAL A 79 2.28 7.59 8.15
N ALA A 80 1.29 7.48 9.03
CA ALA A 80 1.05 8.45 10.10
C ALA A 80 2.25 8.59 11.04
N ARG A 81 2.81 7.46 11.49
CA ARG A 81 4.00 7.43 12.34
C ARG A 81 5.21 8.07 11.66
N LEU A 82 5.43 7.77 10.37
CA LEU A 82 6.55 8.34 9.61
C LEU A 82 6.38 9.85 9.38
N ALA A 83 5.17 10.30 9.04
CA ALA A 83 4.85 11.70 8.87
C ALA A 83 5.08 12.49 10.17
N GLN A 84 4.58 11.97 11.30
CA GLN A 84 4.80 12.58 12.61
C GLN A 84 6.30 12.64 12.97
N ALA A 85 7.06 11.58 12.65
CA ALA A 85 8.50 11.52 12.94
C ALA A 85 9.34 12.58 12.22
N VAL A 86 8.87 13.08 11.07
CA VAL A 86 9.56 14.16 10.32
C VAL A 86 8.90 15.54 10.51
N GLY A 87 7.96 15.65 11.45
CA GLY A 87 7.39 16.93 11.89
C GLY A 87 6.11 17.38 11.18
N PHE A 88 5.45 16.51 10.42
CA PHE A 88 4.07 16.81 10.00
C PHE A 88 3.13 16.75 11.21
N GLU A 89 2.17 17.66 11.24
CA GLU A 89 0.98 17.48 12.06
C GLU A 89 0.15 16.32 11.47
N VAL A 90 -0.36 15.43 12.32
CA VAL A 90 -1.14 14.27 11.87
C VAL A 90 -2.42 14.16 12.68
N THR A 91 -3.54 13.98 11.97
CA THR A 91 -4.83 13.57 12.53
C THR A 91 -5.20 12.20 11.96
N LEU A 92 -5.70 11.32 12.82
CA LEU A 92 -6.19 9.98 12.48
C LEU A 92 -7.71 9.92 12.59
#